data_AF-A0A7S3AVT6-F1
#
_entry.id   AF-A0A7S3AVT6-F1
#
_cell.length_a   1.000
_cell.length_b   1.000
_cell.length_c   1.000
_cell.angle_alpha   90.00
_cell.angle_beta   90.00
_cell.angle_gamma   90.00
#
_symmetry.space_group_name_H-M   'P 1'
#
loop_
_entity.id
_entity.type
_entity.pdbx_description
1 polymer ?
#
loop_
_entity_poly.entity_id
_entity_poly.type
_entity_poly.pdbx_seq_one_letter_code
_entity_poly.pdbx_strand_id
1 'polypeptide(L)'
;EDVMIIYDKTTHVSKGCGFVTYSTVEAARSAIEALGDTCAFGQGSKPIVVKFAEGYRQCMEYKLSVGNLPAEADEAQITQLFAQFGEVKQVALQGGNDGLNSTATVGFSKRAEAQAAVTGLNGTISLLGGTTPLAIKHIPTERSNESSTQIPSGGFP
;
A
#
# COMPACT_ATOMS: atom_id res chain seq x y z
N GLU A 1 12.53 9.95 -12.29
CA GLU A 1 11.40 9.07 -12.67
C GLU A 1 11.63 7.67 -12.09
N ASP A 2 10.57 6.89 -11.86
CA ASP A 2 10.65 5.53 -11.29
C ASP A 2 9.82 4.54 -12.14
N VAL A 3 10.35 3.35 -12.44
CA VAL A 3 9.72 2.36 -13.31
C VAL A 3 9.57 1.03 -12.58
N MET A 4 8.35 0.52 -12.53
CA MET A 4 8.01 -0.74 -11.86
C MET A 4 7.37 -1.69 -12.87
N ILE A 5 8.03 -2.81 -13.17
CA ILE A 5 7.48 -3.85 -14.05
C ILE A 5 6.82 -4.93 -13.18
N ILE A 6 5.61 -5.35 -13.53
CA ILE A 6 4.92 -6.43 -12.82
C ILE A 6 5.42 -7.77 -13.36
N TYR A 7 6.07 -8.54 -12.49
CA TYR A 7 6.47 -9.92 -12.77
C TYR A 7 5.53 -10.90 -12.06
N ASP A 8 5.22 -12.00 -12.72
CA ASP A 8 4.54 -13.12 -12.08
C ASP A 8 5.51 -13.82 -11.11
N LYS A 9 5.22 -13.79 -9.81
CA LYS A 9 6.12 -14.34 -8.77
C LYS A 9 6.35 -15.85 -8.90
N THR A 10 5.42 -16.57 -9.51
CA THR A 10 5.46 -18.03 -9.67
C THR A 10 6.25 -18.46 -10.88
N THR A 11 6.18 -17.70 -11.98
CA THR A 11 6.77 -18.07 -13.26
C THR A 11 7.94 -17.19 -13.68
N HIS A 12 8.24 -16.13 -12.92
CA HIS A 12 9.27 -15.12 -13.20
C HIS A 12 9.14 -14.42 -14.56
N VAL A 13 8.04 -14.64 -15.29
CA VAL A 13 7.76 -13.95 -16.55
C VAL A 13 7.11 -12.60 -16.26
N SER A 14 7.51 -11.58 -17.01
CA SER A 14 6.85 -10.28 -16.98
C SER A 14 5.41 -10.44 -17.45
N LYS A 15 4.43 -9.91 -16.70
CA LYS A 15 3.01 -9.92 -17.11
C LYS A 15 2.72 -9.00 -18.30
N GLY A 16 3.75 -8.41 -18.90
CA GLY A 16 3.62 -7.44 -19.99
C GLY A 16 3.07 -6.08 -19.55
N CYS A 17 3.01 -5.83 -18.24
CA CYS A 17 2.48 -4.59 -17.66
C CYS A 17 3.54 -3.96 -16.75
N GLY A 18 3.66 -2.64 -16.81
CA GLY A 18 4.52 -1.85 -15.93
C GLY A 18 3.91 -0.49 -15.62
N PHE A 19 4.34 0.08 -14.51
CA PHE A 19 3.97 1.42 -14.07
C PHE A 19 5.19 2.33 -14.18
N VAL A 20 4.97 3.53 -14.71
CA VAL A 20 5.98 4.57 -14.78
C VAL A 20 5.50 5.75 -13.94
N THR A 21 6.34 6.18 -13.02
CA THR A 21 6.18 7.39 -12.23
C THR A 21 6.98 8.51 -12.88
N TYR A 22 6.26 9.53 -13.35
CA TYR A 22 6.86 10.80 -13.77
C TYR A 22 6.88 11.82 -12.64
N SER A 23 7.86 12.72 -12.69
CA SER A 23 7.99 13.82 -11.73
C SER A 23 6.92 14.89 -11.91
N THR A 24 6.35 15.02 -13.11
CA THR A 24 5.29 15.98 -13.44
C THR A 24 4.16 15.31 -14.23
N VAL A 25 2.94 15.84 -14.06
CA VAL A 25 1.75 15.34 -14.77
C VAL A 25 1.85 15.61 -16.28
N GLU A 26 2.49 16.71 -16.67
CA GLU A 26 2.72 17.08 -18.07
C GLU A 26 3.62 16.06 -18.79
N ALA A 27 4.71 15.64 -18.13
CA ALA A 27 5.59 14.59 -18.65
C ALA A 27 4.86 13.24 -18.75
N ALA A 28 4.04 12.89 -17.75
CA ALA A 28 3.21 11.69 -17.80
C ALA A 28 2.22 11.71 -18.97
N ARG A 29 1.56 12.85 -19.20
CA ARG A 29 0.60 13.03 -20.28
C ARG A 29 1.26 12.89 -21.65
N SER A 30 2.38 13.58 -21.85
CA SER A 30 3.13 13.52 -23.10
C SER A 30 3.64 12.09 -23.37
N ALA A 31 4.06 11.37 -22.33
CA ALA A 31 4.42 9.96 -22.44
C ALA A 31 3.23 9.06 -22.78
N ILE A 32 2.04 9.30 -22.21
CA ILE A 32 0.82 8.56 -22.55
C ILE A 32 0.45 8.78 -24.02
N GLU A 33 0.54 10.02 -24.52
CA GLU A 33 0.23 10.33 -25.91
C GLU A 33 1.30 9.80 -26.88
N ALA A 34 2.57 9.74 -26.47
CA ALA A 34 3.68 9.28 -27.31
C ALA A 34 3.89 7.75 -27.31
N LEU A 35 3.47 7.05 -26.26
CA LEU A 35 3.64 5.60 -26.10
C LEU A 35 2.31 4.83 -26.12
N GLY A 36 1.20 5.50 -25.82
CA GLY A 36 -0.14 4.95 -25.93
C GLY A 36 -0.48 4.68 -27.39
N ASP A 37 -0.83 3.44 -27.69
CA ASP A 37 -1.30 2.97 -29.00
C ASP A 37 -0.28 3.04 -30.15
N THR A 38 0.93 3.59 -29.92
CA THR A 38 1.92 3.86 -30.96
C THR A 38 3.05 2.83 -31.05
N CYS A 39 3.27 2.07 -29.99
CA CYS A 39 4.38 1.10 -29.93
C CYS A 39 3.84 -0.32 -29.72
N ALA A 40 4.05 -1.21 -30.70
CA ALA A 40 3.82 -2.63 -30.57
C ALA A 40 5.17 -3.34 -30.54
N PHE A 41 5.49 -4.02 -29.44
CA PHE A 41 6.74 -4.78 -29.33
C PHE A 41 6.64 -6.08 -30.14
N GLY A 42 7.01 -6.01 -31.42
CA GLY A 42 7.08 -7.16 -32.32
C GLY A 42 5.81 -7.43 -33.14
N GLN A 43 6.00 -8.07 -34.30
CA GLN A 43 4.93 -8.50 -35.21
C GLN A 43 4.01 -9.50 -34.49
N GLY A 44 2.92 -9.02 -33.89
CA GLY A 44 1.90 -9.85 -33.23
C GLY A 44 1.61 -9.52 -31.77
N SER A 45 2.31 -8.56 -31.16
CA SER A 45 2.01 -8.13 -29.79
C SER A 45 0.87 -7.13 -29.74
N LYS A 46 0.02 -7.23 -28.71
CA LYS A 46 -1.06 -6.27 -28.44
C LYS A 46 -0.47 -4.84 -28.34
N PRO A 47 -1.19 -3.81 -28.84
CA PRO A 47 -0.72 -2.43 -28.73
C PRO A 47 -0.52 -2.07 -27.25
N ILE A 48 0.56 -1.33 -26.97
CA ILE A 48 0.84 -0.86 -25.61
C ILE A 48 -0.23 0.16 -25.22
N VAL A 49 -0.97 -0.15 -24.16
CA VAL A 49 -2.00 0.75 -23.62
C VAL A 49 -1.40 1.48 -22.43
N VAL A 50 -1.16 2.79 -22.58
CA VAL A 50 -0.70 3.64 -21.50
C VAL A 50 -1.89 4.45 -20.98
N LYS A 51 -2.19 4.35 -19.69
CA LYS A 51 -3.24 5.14 -19.03
C LYS A 51 -2.71 5.72 -17.73
N PHE A 52 -3.28 6.83 -17.28
CA PHE A 52 -3.03 7.33 -15.94
C PHE A 52 -3.41 6.27 -14.90
N ALA A 53 -2.44 5.87 -14.09
CA ALA A 53 -2.67 4.95 -12.98
C ALA A 53 -3.21 5.76 -11.77
N GLU A 54 -4.48 6.17 -11.86
CA GLU A 54 -5.12 7.05 -10.86
C GLU A 54 -5.25 6.38 -9.47
N GLY A 55 -5.14 5.04 -9.39
CA GLY A 55 -5.33 4.30 -8.14
C GLY A 55 -4.07 3.77 -7.44
N TYR A 56 -2.91 3.67 -8.09
CA TYR A 56 -1.82 2.84 -7.56
C TYR A 56 -0.84 3.59 -6.65
N ARG A 57 -0.55 4.86 -6.94
CA ARG A 57 0.39 5.67 -6.14
C ARG A 57 -0.21 6.12 -4.81
N GLN A 58 -1.47 6.55 -4.81
CA GLN A 58 -2.09 7.10 -3.59
C GLN A 58 -2.42 6.03 -2.55
N CYS A 59 -2.75 4.81 -2.96
CA CYS A 59 -3.03 3.71 -2.03
C CYS A 59 -1.77 3.15 -1.36
N MET A 60 -0.57 3.48 -1.87
CA MET A 60 0.70 2.94 -1.38
C MET A 60 1.35 3.77 -0.29
N GLU A 61 0.88 4.97 0.04
CA GLU A 61 1.57 5.83 1.02
C GLU A 61 1.02 5.66 2.45
N TYR A 62 -0.21 5.15 2.60
CA TYR A 62 -0.91 5.06 3.89
C TYR A 62 -1.27 3.62 4.25
N LYS A 63 -0.26 2.76 4.38
CA LYS A 63 -0.43 1.37 4.80
C LYS A 63 -0.30 1.25 6.32
N LEU A 64 -1.21 0.49 6.91
CA LEU A 64 -1.27 0.17 8.33
C LEU A 64 -1.12 -1.34 8.49
N SER A 65 -0.34 -1.79 9.46
CA SER A 65 -0.35 -3.19 9.90
C SER A 65 -1.20 -3.34 11.13
N VAL A 66 -2.09 -4.33 11.11
CA VAL A 66 -2.96 -4.74 12.19
C VAL A 66 -2.46 -6.10 12.67
N GLY A 67 -1.83 -6.16 13.82
CA GLY A 67 -1.44 -7.40 14.49
C GLY A 67 -2.39 -7.77 15.61
N ASN A 68 -2.14 -8.92 16.23
CA ASN A 68 -2.98 -9.51 17.27
C ASN A 68 -4.41 -9.83 16.78
N LEU A 69 -4.54 -10.25 15.52
CA LEU A 69 -5.81 -10.72 15.01
C LEU A 69 -6.00 -12.20 15.40
N PRO A 70 -7.17 -12.60 15.90
CA PRO A 70 -7.49 -14.01 16.10
C PRO A 70 -7.50 -14.76 14.76
N ALA A 71 -7.34 -16.09 14.79
CA ALA A 71 -7.47 -16.94 13.60
C ALA A 71 -8.81 -16.74 12.87
N GLU A 72 -9.84 -16.34 13.61
CA GLU A 72 -11.20 -16.11 13.15
C GLU A 72 -11.42 -14.68 12.63
N ALA A 73 -10.35 -13.88 12.49
CA ALA A 73 -10.43 -12.55 11.92
C ALA A 73 -10.41 -12.57 10.39
N ASP A 74 -11.46 -12.04 9.79
CA ASP A 74 -11.60 -11.91 8.34
C ASP A 74 -11.23 -10.51 7.81
N GLU A 75 -10.81 -10.49 6.54
CA GLU A 75 -10.54 -9.27 5.79
C GLU A 75 -11.76 -8.35 5.76
N ALA A 76 -12.96 -8.94 5.66
CA ALA A 76 -14.22 -8.20 5.70
C ALA A 76 -14.42 -7.46 7.02
N GLN A 77 -14.08 -8.09 8.15
CA GLN A 77 -14.19 -7.47 9.49
C GLN A 77 -13.23 -6.30 9.62
N ILE A 78 -11.97 -6.49 9.20
CA ILE A 78 -10.95 -5.44 9.23
C ILE A 78 -11.38 -4.30 8.30
N THR A 79 -11.82 -4.60 7.09
CA THR A 79 -12.32 -3.58 6.14
C THR A 79 -13.46 -2.78 6.75
N GLN A 80 -14.45 -3.45 7.34
CA GLN A 80 -15.63 -2.78 7.92
C GLN A 80 -15.26 -1.93 9.15
N LEU A 81 -14.36 -2.43 10.00
CA LEU A 81 -13.89 -1.71 11.18
C LEU A 81 -13.10 -0.46 10.80
N PHE A 82 -12.26 -0.55 9.77
CA PHE A 82 -11.45 0.56 9.29
C PHE A 82 -12.26 1.51 8.39
N ALA A 83 -13.32 1.03 7.73
CA ALA A 83 -14.24 1.81 6.91
C ALA A 83 -14.97 2.92 7.70
N GLN A 84 -15.16 2.75 9.02
CA GLN A 84 -15.74 3.81 9.84
C GLN A 84 -14.80 5.01 10.03
N PHE A 85 -13.49 4.81 9.88
CA PHE A 85 -12.47 5.85 10.03
C PHE A 85 -12.02 6.41 8.67
N GLY A 86 -12.20 5.66 7.58
CA GLY A 86 -12.01 6.15 6.22
C GLY A 86 -12.03 5.08 5.14
N GLU A 87 -11.77 5.48 3.90
CA GLU A 87 -11.88 4.57 2.75
C GLU A 87 -10.68 3.61 2.64
N VAL A 88 -10.95 2.33 2.89
CA VAL A 88 -9.99 1.24 2.74
C VAL A 88 -9.87 0.85 1.26
N LYS A 89 -8.68 1.05 0.70
CA LYS A 89 -8.36 0.74 -0.69
C LYS A 89 -7.75 -0.65 -0.88
N GLN A 90 -7.04 -1.13 0.14
CA GLN A 90 -6.34 -2.40 0.10
C GLN A 90 -6.44 -3.08 1.45
N VAL A 91 -6.74 -4.37 1.48
CA VAL A 91 -6.49 -5.22 2.63
C VAL A 91 -5.69 -6.44 2.18
N ALA A 92 -4.81 -6.89 3.05
CA ALA A 92 -4.05 -8.11 2.87
C ALA A 92 -3.92 -8.81 4.21
N LEU A 93 -4.67 -9.89 4.39
CA LEU A 93 -4.48 -10.80 5.51
C LEU A 93 -3.22 -11.63 5.31
N GLN A 94 -2.37 -11.63 6.32
CA GLN A 94 -1.21 -12.48 6.45
C GLN A 94 -1.46 -13.42 7.63
N GLY A 95 -2.01 -14.59 7.30
CA GLY A 95 -2.23 -15.67 8.25
C GLY A 95 -0.90 -16.12 8.86
N GLY A 96 -0.80 -16.04 10.17
CA GLY A 96 0.38 -16.53 10.90
C GLY A 96 0.45 -18.06 10.79
N ASN A 97 1.66 -18.58 10.57
CA ASN A 97 1.93 -20.01 10.40
C ASN A 97 1.45 -20.89 11.60
N ASP A 98 1.13 -20.27 12.73
CA ASP A 98 0.77 -20.93 14.00
C ASP A 98 -0.70 -20.67 14.42
N GLY A 99 -1.50 -19.95 13.64
CA GLY A 99 -2.90 -19.64 13.95
C GLY A 99 -3.14 -18.69 15.14
N LEU A 100 -2.12 -18.37 15.95
CA LEU A 100 -2.28 -17.59 17.17
C LEU A 100 -1.99 -16.07 17.02
N ASN A 101 -1.55 -15.62 15.84
CA ASN A 101 -1.07 -14.25 15.63
C ASN A 101 -1.17 -13.81 14.16
N SER A 102 -2.37 -13.88 13.59
CA SER A 102 -2.61 -13.33 12.26
C SER A 102 -2.32 -11.82 12.25
N THR A 103 -1.76 -11.36 11.14
CA THR A 103 -1.52 -9.94 10.89
C THR A 103 -2.24 -9.54 9.61
N ALA A 104 -2.68 -8.30 9.50
CA ALA A 104 -3.29 -7.77 8.30
C ALA A 104 -2.61 -6.48 7.91
N THR A 105 -2.57 -6.17 6.62
CA THR A 105 -2.12 -4.88 6.12
C THR A 105 -3.31 -4.17 5.48
N VAL A 106 -3.58 -2.93 5.89
CA VAL A 106 -4.68 -2.10 5.41
C VAL A 106 -4.12 -0.85 4.74
N GLY A 107 -4.39 -0.64 3.47
CA GLY A 107 -4.04 0.56 2.71
C GLY A 107 -5.21 1.53 2.65
N PHE A 108 -4.97 2.76 3.09
CA PHE A 108 -5.94 3.85 3.06
C PHE A 108 -5.72 4.80 1.88
N SER A 109 -6.78 5.52 1.52
CA SER A 109 -6.71 6.59 0.53
C SER A 109 -6.09 7.88 1.10
N LYS A 110 -6.23 8.14 2.42
CA LYS A 110 -5.71 9.36 3.06
C LYS A 110 -4.92 9.08 4.34
N ARG A 111 -3.91 9.91 4.59
CA ARG A 111 -3.11 9.88 5.83
C ARG A 111 -3.94 10.11 7.09
N ALA A 112 -4.85 11.09 7.03
CA ALA A 112 -5.64 11.50 8.18
C ALA A 112 -6.53 10.37 8.68
N GLU A 113 -7.17 9.64 7.76
CA GLU A 113 -8.00 8.47 8.03
C GLU A 113 -7.16 7.34 8.64
N ALA A 114 -6.00 7.07 8.05
CA ALA A 114 -5.08 6.05 8.57
C ALA A 114 -4.62 6.36 10.00
N GLN A 115 -4.22 7.60 10.27
CA GLN A 115 -3.73 8.02 11.58
C GLN A 115 -4.83 8.01 12.65
N ALA A 116 -6.06 8.42 12.28
CA ALA A 116 -7.22 8.34 13.17
C ALA A 116 -7.55 6.88 13.51
N ALA A 117 -7.50 5.98 12.52
CA ALA A 117 -7.70 4.56 12.73
C ALA A 117 -6.62 3.97 13.66
N VAL A 118 -5.34 4.30 13.46
CA VAL A 118 -4.28 3.86 14.38
C VAL A 118 -4.56 4.37 15.79
N THR A 119 -4.82 5.66 15.96
CA THR A 119 -4.94 6.23 17.31
C THR A 119 -6.21 5.76 18.03
N GLY A 120 -7.30 5.54 17.30
CA GLY A 120 -8.60 5.15 17.86
C GLY A 120 -8.82 3.64 18.01
N LEU A 121 -8.21 2.82 17.16
CA LEU A 121 -8.38 1.36 17.19
C LEU A 121 -7.19 0.61 17.82
N ASN A 122 -5.98 1.18 17.79
CA ASN A 122 -4.78 0.53 18.36
C ASN A 122 -4.93 0.42 19.88
N GLY A 123 -4.83 -0.79 20.41
CA GLY A 123 -4.90 -1.03 21.85
C GLY A 123 -6.29 -0.85 22.47
N THR A 124 -7.28 -0.38 21.71
CA THR A 124 -8.59 0.07 22.23
C THR A 124 -9.70 -0.93 21.93
N ILE A 125 -9.67 -1.57 20.76
CA ILE A 125 -10.64 -2.57 20.35
C ILE A 125 -9.97 -3.96 20.35
N SER A 126 -10.68 -4.96 20.84
CA SER A 126 -10.33 -6.38 20.72
C SER A 126 -11.34 -7.08 19.82
N LEU A 127 -10.85 -7.71 18.75
CA LEU A 127 -11.71 -8.47 17.84
C LEU A 127 -12.18 -9.76 18.53
N LEU A 128 -13.47 -10.08 18.38
CA LEU A 128 -14.13 -11.26 18.96
C LEU A 128 -14.01 -11.39 20.50
N GLY A 129 -13.76 -10.31 21.23
CA GLY A 129 -13.57 -10.40 22.69
C GLY A 129 -12.31 -11.16 23.11
N GLY A 130 -11.33 -11.29 22.20
CA GLY A 130 -10.02 -11.86 22.51
C GLY A 130 -9.33 -11.08 23.63
N THR A 131 -8.55 -11.78 24.44
CA THR A 131 -7.75 -11.22 25.54
C THR A 131 -6.63 -10.28 25.06
N THR A 132 -6.31 -10.30 23.78
CA THR A 132 -5.28 -9.45 23.16
C THR A 132 -5.92 -8.29 22.39
N PRO A 133 -5.59 -7.03 22.73
CA PRO A 133 -6.05 -5.89 21.96
C PRO A 133 -5.34 -5.82 20.60
N LEU A 134 -6.02 -5.25 19.61
CA LEU A 134 -5.50 -5.10 18.25
C LEU A 134 -4.32 -4.14 18.23
N ALA A 135 -3.23 -4.54 17.57
CA ALA A 135 -2.02 -3.75 17.48
C ALA A 135 -1.92 -3.09 16.10
N ILE A 136 -2.19 -1.79 16.00
CA ILE A 136 -2.11 -1.09 14.72
C ILE A 136 -0.84 -0.25 14.67
N LYS A 137 -0.04 -0.43 13.62
CA LYS A 137 1.19 0.33 13.36
C LYS A 137 1.14 0.92 11.96
N HIS A 138 1.69 2.11 11.79
CA HIS A 138 1.98 2.63 10.46
C HIS A 138 3.09 1.79 9.83
N ILE A 139 2.83 1.26 8.63
CA ILE A 139 3.90 0.69 7.81
C ILE A 139 4.46 1.82 6.94
N PRO A 140 5.71 2.25 7.18
CA PRO A 140 6.39 3.09 6.20
C PRO A 140 6.56 2.24 4.94
N THR A 141 5.96 2.67 3.84
CA THR A 141 6.22 2.00 2.58
C THR A 141 7.62 2.40 2.15
N GLU A 142 8.46 1.39 1.91
CA GLU A 142 9.85 1.57 1.48
C GLU A 142 9.89 2.23 0.10
N ARG A 143 9.68 3.54 0.11
CA ARG A 143 10.11 4.52 -0.87
C ARG A 143 10.10 5.96 -0.34
N SER A 144 9.78 6.18 0.93
CA SER A 144 10.12 7.44 1.61
C SER A 144 11.60 7.39 2.03
N ASN A 145 12.47 7.69 1.05
CA ASN A 145 13.90 7.86 1.21
C ASN A 145 14.23 8.82 2.38
N GLU A 146 15.12 8.38 3.28
CA GLU A 146 15.96 9.18 4.17
C GLU A 146 15.41 10.56 4.63
N SER A 147 14.64 10.62 5.71
CA SER A 147 14.36 11.88 6.43
C SER A 147 13.87 11.62 7.86
N SER A 148 14.68 10.97 8.70
CA SER A 148 14.63 11.22 10.16
C SER A 148 15.85 10.63 10.85
N THR A 149 17.04 11.17 10.59
CA THR A 149 18.04 11.24 11.67
C THR A 149 18.05 12.69 12.12
N GLN A 150 17.12 12.97 13.03
CA GLN A 150 17.17 14.14 13.88
C GLN A 150 18.44 14.04 14.72
N ILE A 151 19.53 14.64 14.26
CA ILE A 151 20.65 14.97 15.13
C ILE A 151 20.16 16.10 16.06
N PRO A 152 20.07 15.88 17.38
CA PRO A 152 19.67 16.94 18.29
C PRO A 152 20.74 18.03 18.31
N SER A 153 20.30 19.26 18.09
CA SER A 153 21.06 20.48 18.31
C SER A 153 21.54 20.54 19.77
N GLY A 154 22.77 20.07 20.02
CA GLY A 154 23.46 20.21 21.30
C GLY A 154 24.54 21.27 21.17
N GLY A 155 24.17 22.53 21.41
CA GLY A 155 25.13 23.62 21.53
C GLY A 155 25.85 23.60 22.87
N PHE A 156 27.16 23.91 22.80
CA PHE A 156 27.98 24.61 23.80
C PHE A 156 28.11 23.97 25.21
N PRO A 157 29.12 24.31 26.03
CA PRO A 157 29.97 25.52 26.05
C PRO A 157 31.38 25.40 25.45
#